data_AF-A0A413TNV2-F1
#
_entry.id   AF-A0A413TNV2-F1
#
_cell.length_a   1.000
_cell.length_b   1.000
_cell.length_c   1.000
_cell.angle_alpha   90.00
_cell.angle_beta   90.00
_cell.angle_gamma   90.00
#
_symmetry.space_group_name_H-M   'P 1'
#
loop_
_entity.id
_entity.type
_entity.pdbx_description
1 polymer ?
#
loop_
_entity_poly.entity_id
_entity_poly.type
_entity_poly.pdbx_seq_one_letter_code
_entity_poly.pdbx_strand_id
1 'polypeptide(L)'
;MRNKKINKIRDDYFLAEEKYRKFNKEDKTSFDLYAGQEVKNKLREFNVVKKNTFISGLYVGEDPDSLNNSINKAKEQLIESMRNDLKIEKS
;
A
#
# COMPACT_ATOMS: atom_id res chain seq x y z
N MET A 1 17.27 16.96 17.87
CA MET A 1 17.09 15.69 17.13
C MET A 1 15.62 15.28 16.90
N ARG A 2 14.67 15.51 17.84
CA ARG A 2 13.23 15.17 17.63
C ARG A 2 12.57 15.84 16.42
N ASN A 3 12.83 17.13 16.18
CA ASN A 3 12.25 17.86 15.03
C ASN A 3 12.65 17.28 13.66
N LYS A 4 13.86 16.72 13.52
CA LYS A 4 14.30 16.13 12.23
C LYS A 4 13.50 14.86 11.87
N LYS A 5 13.18 14.01 12.84
CA LYS A 5 12.38 12.79 12.61
C LYS A 5 10.92 13.12 12.29
N ILE A 6 10.34 14.08 13.02
CA ILE A 6 8.96 14.53 12.78
C ILE A 6 8.82 15.15 11.40
N ASN A 7 9.76 16.02 11.00
CA ASN A 7 9.76 16.62 9.66
C ASN A 7 9.89 15.55 8.58
N LYS A 8 10.77 14.56 8.75
CA LYS A 8 10.90 13.46 7.81
C LYS A 8 9.59 12.67 7.65
N ILE A 9 8.95 12.31 8.76
CA ILE A 9 7.66 11.59 8.73
C ILE A 9 6.59 12.43 8.00
N ARG A 10 6.55 13.73 8.27
CA ARG A 10 5.63 14.66 7.60
C ARG A 10 5.89 14.73 6.09
N ASP A 11 7.15 14.87 5.70
CA ASP A 11 7.51 15.01 4.28
C ASP A 11 7.27 13.67 3.53
N ASP A 12 7.59 12.53 4.16
CA ASP A 12 7.27 11.18 3.65
C ASP A 12 5.76 10.97 3.49
N TYR A 13 4.96 11.46 4.44
CA TYR A 13 3.49 11.42 4.36
C TYR A 13 2.96 12.21 3.16
N PHE A 14 3.38 13.47 2.99
CA PHE A 14 2.90 14.30 1.87
C PHE A 14 3.34 13.73 0.51
N LEU A 15 4.54 13.18 0.41
CA LEU A 15 5.02 12.50 -0.80
C LEU A 15 4.16 11.27 -1.13
N ALA A 16 3.82 10.45 -0.11
CA ALA A 16 2.96 9.29 -0.30
C ALA A 16 1.54 9.70 -0.70
N GLU A 17 1.00 10.75 -0.10
CA GLU A 17 -0.32 11.29 -0.41
C GLU A 17 -0.38 11.83 -1.85
N GLU A 18 0.62 12.60 -2.28
CA GLU A 18 0.73 13.11 -3.65
C GLU A 18 0.74 11.97 -4.68
N LYS A 19 1.60 10.95 -4.46
CA LYS A 19 1.66 9.77 -5.33
C LYS A 19 0.32 9.05 -5.39
N TYR A 20 -0.38 8.92 -4.27
CA TYR A 20 -1.70 8.29 -4.22
C TYR A 20 -2.76 9.10 -4.97
N ARG A 21 -2.77 10.43 -4.83
CA ARG A 21 -3.66 11.32 -5.61
C ARG A 21 -3.39 11.20 -7.10
N LYS A 22 -2.12 11.20 -7.50
CA LYS A 22 -1.72 11.04 -8.90
C LYS A 22 -2.22 9.72 -9.48
N PHE A 23 -1.97 8.61 -8.78
CA PHE A 23 -2.49 7.30 -9.17
C PHE A 23 -4.01 7.33 -9.38
N ASN A 24 -4.77 7.88 -8.42
CA ASN A 24 -6.23 7.93 -8.53
C ASN A 24 -6.74 8.79 -9.68
N LYS A 25 -6.00 9.83 -10.06
CA LYS A 25 -6.40 10.78 -11.11
C LYS A 25 -6.01 10.30 -12.50
N GLU A 26 -4.81 9.73 -12.64
CA GLU A 26 -4.19 9.48 -13.95
C GLU A 26 -4.11 7.98 -14.28
N ASP A 27 -3.69 7.16 -13.32
CA ASP A 27 -3.37 5.75 -13.58
C ASP A 27 -4.54 4.80 -13.29
N LYS A 28 -5.47 5.22 -12.42
CA LYS A 28 -6.54 4.35 -11.93
C LYS A 28 -7.49 3.89 -13.03
N THR A 29 -7.80 4.75 -14.01
CA THR A 29 -8.62 4.36 -15.16
C THR A 29 -7.96 3.25 -15.97
N SER A 30 -6.67 3.43 -16.31
CA SER A 30 -5.90 2.41 -17.03
C SER A 30 -5.78 1.12 -16.22
N PHE A 31 -5.54 1.22 -14.91
CA PHE A 31 -5.52 0.08 -14.02
C PHE A 31 -6.87 -0.66 -14.00
N ASP A 32 -7.98 0.06 -13.87
CA ASP A 32 -9.32 -0.54 -13.81
C ASP A 32 -9.73 -1.16 -15.16
N LEU A 33 -9.16 -0.71 -16.29
CA LEU A 33 -9.38 -1.33 -17.60
C LEU A 33 -8.54 -2.58 -17.82
N TYR A 34 -7.24 -2.53 -17.52
CA TYR A 34 -6.29 -3.55 -17.96
C TYR A 34 -5.89 -4.57 -16.89
N ALA A 35 -6.00 -4.23 -15.60
CA ALA A 35 -5.61 -5.16 -14.55
C ALA A 35 -6.55 -6.37 -14.50
N GLY A 36 -5.99 -7.56 -14.27
CA GLY A 36 -6.75 -8.76 -13.99
C GLY A 36 -7.67 -8.63 -12.79
N GLN A 37 -8.71 -9.46 -12.74
CA GLN A 37 -9.70 -9.42 -11.66
C GLN A 37 -9.08 -9.70 -10.28
N GLU A 38 -8.08 -10.57 -10.22
CA GLU A 38 -7.36 -10.87 -8.97
C GLU A 38 -6.63 -9.63 -8.43
N VAL A 39 -5.92 -8.91 -9.30
CA VAL A 39 -5.21 -7.66 -8.95
C VAL A 39 -6.18 -6.60 -8.43
N LYS A 40 -7.34 -6.44 -9.09
CA LYS A 40 -8.41 -5.54 -8.65
C LYS A 40 -8.95 -5.92 -7.27
N ASN A 41 -9.17 -7.21 -7.03
CA ASN A 41 -9.62 -7.71 -5.74
C ASN A 41 -8.60 -7.43 -4.63
N LYS A 42 -7.30 -7.69 -4.90
CA LYS A 42 -6.22 -7.40 -3.95
C LYS A 42 -6.04 -5.91 -3.67
N LEU A 43 -6.24 -5.04 -4.67
CA LEU A 43 -6.23 -3.60 -4.43
C LEU A 43 -7.38 -3.15 -3.52
N ARG A 44 -8.56 -3.76 -3.66
CA ARG A 44 -9.70 -3.48 -2.77
C ARG A 44 -9.42 -3.94 -1.35
N GLU A 45 -8.90 -5.16 -1.16
CA GLU A 45 -8.47 -5.67 0.14
C GLU A 45 -7.45 -4.75 0.80
N PHE A 46 -6.40 -4.36 0.07
CA PHE A 46 -5.38 -3.44 0.56
C PHE A 46 -5.96 -2.10 1.01
N ASN A 47 -6.89 -1.52 0.26
CA ASN A 47 -7.52 -0.25 0.65
C ASN A 47 -8.38 -0.37 1.91
N VAL A 48 -9.06 -1.50 2.11
CA VAL A 48 -9.82 -1.78 3.35
C VAL A 48 -8.86 -1.89 4.53
N VAL A 49 -7.79 -2.68 4.40
CA VAL A 49 -6.77 -2.84 5.45
C VAL A 49 -6.14 -1.49 5.78
N LYS A 50 -5.69 -0.72 4.78
CA LYS A 50 -5.13 0.62 4.97
C LYS A 50 -6.06 1.53 5.77
N LYS A 51 -7.36 1.57 5.42
CA LYS A 51 -8.36 2.38 6.12
C LYS A 51 -8.55 1.91 7.56
N ASN A 52 -8.64 0.61 7.78
CA ASN A 52 -8.84 0.04 9.12
C ASN A 52 -7.62 0.26 10.02
N THR A 53 -6.40 0.01 9.54
CA THR A 53 -5.16 0.26 10.27
C THR A 53 -5.04 1.73 10.69
N PHE A 54 -5.42 2.66 9.80
CA PHE A 54 -5.39 4.09 10.10
C PHE A 54 -6.47 4.50 11.13
N ILE A 55 -7.70 4.00 11.00
CA ILE A 55 -8.80 4.29 11.92
C ILE A 55 -8.56 3.71 13.31
N SER A 56 -8.05 2.49 13.39
CA SER A 56 -7.81 1.82 14.67
C SER A 56 -6.73 2.50 15.50
N GLY A 57 -5.99 3.47 14.94
CA GLY A 57 -4.93 4.20 15.65
C GLY A 57 -3.86 3.29 16.25
N LEU A 58 -3.84 2.02 15.84
CA LEU A 58 -2.94 1.01 16.36
C LEU A 58 -1.56 1.43 15.91
N TYR A 59 -0.81 1.97 16.87
CA TYR A 59 0.63 2.07 16.79
C TYR A 59 1.11 0.73 16.27
N VAL A 60 1.87 0.72 15.18
CA VAL A 60 2.62 -0.46 14.75
C VAL A 60 3.67 -0.65 15.85
N GLY A 61 3.23 -1.26 16.95
CA GLY A 61 4.00 -1.49 18.14
C GLY A 61 5.20 -2.33 17.78
N GLU A 62 6.16 -2.31 18.69
CA GLU A 62 7.36 -3.15 18.74
C GLU A 62 6.98 -4.64 18.88
N ASP A 63 6.10 -5.13 18.01
CA ASP A 63 5.87 -6.54 17.80
C ASP A 63 7.05 -7.05 16.97
N PRO A 64 7.87 -7.99 17.48
CA PRO A 64 8.98 -8.57 16.72
C PRO A 64 8.50 -9.21 15.41
N ASP A 65 7.20 -9.54 15.29
CA ASP A 65 6.60 -9.99 14.05
C ASP A 65 6.17 -8.80 13.16
N SER A 66 7.16 -8.07 12.65
CA SER A 66 6.98 -7.16 11.51
C SER A 66 6.33 -7.84 10.27
N LEU A 67 6.37 -9.18 10.25
CA LEU A 67 5.69 -10.10 9.33
C LEU A 67 4.18 -10.26 9.57
N ASN A 68 3.66 -9.94 10.77
CA ASN A 68 2.22 -9.98 11.08
C ASN A 68 1.49 -8.66 10.88
N ASN A 69 2.18 -7.61 10.42
CA ASN A 69 1.51 -6.36 10.10
C ASN A 69 0.60 -6.57 8.88
N SER A 70 -0.72 -6.57 9.13
CA SER A 70 -1.75 -6.80 8.14
C SER A 70 -1.62 -5.89 6.91
N ILE A 71 -1.08 -4.67 7.07
CA ILE A 71 -0.83 -3.76 5.97
C ILE A 71 0.31 -4.23 5.05
N ASN A 72 1.38 -4.81 5.62
CA ASN A 72 2.51 -5.34 4.86
C ASN A 72 2.08 -6.58 4.10
N LYS A 73 1.35 -7.49 4.75
CA LYS A 73 0.81 -8.68 4.11
C LYS A 73 -0.12 -8.34 2.94
N ALA A 74 -1.05 -7.40 3.15
CA ALA A 74 -1.93 -6.95 2.07
C ALA A 74 -1.16 -6.26 0.93
N LYS A 75 -0.09 -5.52 1.25
CA LYS A 75 0.80 -4.90 0.25
C LYS A 75 1.51 -5.97 -0.60
N GLU A 76 2.10 -6.97 0.05
CA GLU A 76 2.82 -8.06 -0.61
C GLU A 76 1.90 -8.88 -1.53
N GLN A 77 0.69 -9.21 -1.04
CA GLN A 77 -0.31 -9.91 -1.84
C GLN A 77 -0.73 -9.12 -3.08
N LEU A 78 -0.90 -7.80 -2.95
CA LEU A 78 -1.16 -6.94 -4.11
C LEU A 78 0.01 -6.97 -5.10
N ILE A 79 1.25 -6.81 -4.65
CA ILE A 79 2.44 -6.84 -5.52
C ILE A 79 2.57 -8.19 -6.23
N GLU A 80 2.37 -9.30 -5.52
CA GLU A 80 2.45 -10.64 -6.08
C GLU A 80 1.36 -10.87 -7.12
N SER A 81 0.13 -10.44 -6.86
CA SER A 81 -0.95 -10.50 -7.86
C SER A 81 -0.59 -9.71 -9.13
N MET A 82 -0.01 -8.51 -8.99
CA MET A 82 0.43 -7.71 -10.15
C MET A 82 1.55 -8.39 -10.94
N ARG A 83 2.51 -9.03 -10.26
CA ARG A 83 3.58 -9.77 -10.92
C ARG A 83 3.04 -10.96 -11.72
N ASN A 84 2.11 -11.71 -11.12
CA ASN A 84 1.47 -12.85 -11.77
C ASN A 84 0.66 -12.41 -13.01
N ASP A 85 -0.09 -11.31 -12.89
CA ASP A 85 -0.88 -10.73 -13.99
C ASP A 85 0.01 -10.28 -15.16
N LEU A 86 1.17 -9.70 -14.84
CA LEU A 86 2.19 -9.30 -15.82
C LEU A 86 3.07 -10.45 -16.32
N LYS A 87 2.88 -11.67 -15.82
CA LYS A 87 3.71 -12.85 -16.11
C LYS A 87 5.21 -12.63 -15.83
N ILE A 88 5.52 -11.85 -14.79
CA ILE A 88 6.90 -11.62 -14.36
C ILE A 88 7.27 -12.75 -13.40
N GLU A 89 8.08 -13.70 -13.86
CA GLU A 89 8.61 -14.78 -13.01
C GLU A 89 9.55 -14.21 -11.92
N LYS A 90 9.56 -14.84 -10.74
CA LYS A 90 10.52 -14.50 -9.67
C LYS A 90 11.92 -14.88 -10.15
N SER A 91 12.76 -13.88 -10.39
CA SER A 91 14.21 -14.04 -10.58
C SER A 91 14.90 -14.47 -9.30
#